data_AF-A0A9P0GGJ6-F1
#
_entry.id   AF-A0A9P0GGJ6-F1
#
_cell.length_a   1.000
_cell.length_b   1.000
_cell.length_c   1.000
_cell.angle_alpha   90.00
_cell.angle_beta   90.00
_cell.angle_gamma   90.00
#
_symmetry.space_group_name_H-M   'P 1'
#
loop_
_entity.id
_entity.type
_entity.pdbx_description
1 polymer ?
#
loop_
_entity_poly.entity_id
_entity_poly.type
_entity_poly.pdbx_seq_one_letter_code
_entity_poly.pdbx_strand_id
1 'polypeptide(L)'
;MENKRKRSSYFTNNNKLILINIVAKYKHIIENKKTDAVTSSEKMEFNRLGTSCPREVECLKRCYDNRKKLLRKSVACDQRELYKTGGGLPEVEKKKEPGDDLLLSILSKKTVVGMDNLNDDDAVLSDAKLQEPETIEVVYGF
;
A
#
# COMPACT_ATOMS: atom_id res chain seq x y z
N MET A 1 35.00 -21.16 7.20
CA MET A 1 33.88 -21.88 6.56
C MET A 1 32.83 -20.86 6.17
N GLU A 2 32.60 -20.68 4.88
CA GLU A 2 31.69 -19.68 4.34
C GLU A 2 30.23 -20.17 4.51
N ASN A 3 29.48 -19.52 5.41
CA ASN A 3 28.07 -19.84 5.65
C ASN A 3 27.22 -19.42 4.44
N LYS A 4 27.13 -20.29 3.42
CA LYS A 4 26.20 -20.12 2.30
C LYS A 4 24.78 -20.11 2.85
N ARG A 5 24.08 -18.97 2.72
CA ARG A 5 22.68 -18.84 3.17
C ARG A 5 21.83 -19.90 2.45
N LYS A 6 21.24 -20.81 3.23
CA LYS A 6 20.31 -21.82 2.71
C LYS A 6 19.09 -21.11 2.13
N ARG A 7 18.71 -21.44 0.89
CA ARG A 7 17.54 -20.84 0.22
C ARG A 7 16.31 -20.99 1.10
N SER A 8 15.66 -19.87 1.42
CA SER A 8 14.44 -19.88 2.22
C SER A 8 13.28 -20.47 1.42
N SER A 9 12.38 -21.17 2.11
CA SER A 9 11.17 -21.74 1.50
C SER A 9 10.30 -20.63 0.90
N TYR A 10 9.59 -20.92 -0.19
CA TYR A 10 8.71 -19.98 -0.87
C TYR A 10 7.60 -19.44 0.07
N PHE A 11 7.11 -18.22 -0.18
CA PHE A 11 5.98 -17.65 0.54
C PHE A 11 4.67 -18.19 -0.04
N THR A 12 4.02 -19.07 0.71
CA THR A 12 2.66 -19.54 0.38
C THR A 12 1.65 -18.39 0.44
N ASN A 13 0.52 -18.54 -0.26
CA ASN A 13 -0.53 -17.52 -0.29
C ASN A 13 -1.06 -17.16 1.11
N ASN A 14 -1.19 -18.16 2.01
CA ASN A 14 -1.59 -17.94 3.40
C ASN A 14 -0.56 -17.06 4.14
N ASN A 15 0.73 -17.33 3.96
CA ASN A 15 1.80 -16.54 4.58
C ASN A 15 1.83 -15.10 4.04
N LYS A 16 1.59 -14.91 2.74
CA LYS A 16 1.47 -13.58 2.13
C LYS A 16 0.30 -12.80 2.75
N LEU A 17 -0.85 -13.45 2.91
CA LEU A 17 -2.05 -12.82 3.49
C LEU A 17 -1.86 -12.46 4.97
N ILE A 18 -1.26 -13.35 5.77
CA ILE A 18 -0.90 -13.05 7.16
C ILE A 18 0.04 -11.86 7.23
N LEU A 19 1.06 -11.81 6.37
CA LEU A 19 2.00 -10.69 6.30
C LEU A 19 1.26 -9.37 6.00
N ILE A 20 0.38 -9.34 5.01
CA ILE A 20 -0.37 -8.13 4.65
C ILE A 20 -1.27 -7.68 5.81
N ASN A 21 -1.94 -8.61 6.52
CA ASN A 21 -2.75 -8.28 7.68
C ASN A 21 -1.93 -7.68 8.84
N ILE A 22 -0.75 -8.22 9.12
CA ILE A 22 0.15 -7.65 10.12
C ILE A 22 0.59 -6.24 9.69
N VAL A 23 0.95 -6.06 8.43
CA VAL A 23 1.31 -4.74 7.90
C VAL A 23 0.16 -3.76 8.00
N ALA A 24 -1.08 -4.19 7.74
CA ALA A 24 -2.27 -3.36 7.89
C ALA A 24 -2.41 -2.81 9.31
N LYS A 25 -2.19 -3.67 10.32
CA LYS A 25 -2.23 -3.31 11.74
C LYS A 25 -1.16 -2.28 12.09
N TYR A 26 0.06 -2.42 11.56
CA TYR A 26 1.21 -1.55 11.85
C TYR A 26 1.50 -0.52 10.75
N LYS A 27 0.51 -0.17 9.91
CA LYS A 27 0.72 0.73 8.76
C LYS A 27 1.29 2.09 9.15
N HIS A 28 0.88 2.60 10.30
CA HIS A 28 1.30 3.89 10.86
C HIS A 28 2.78 3.92 11.25
N ILE A 29 3.40 2.74 11.44
CA ILE A 29 4.83 2.57 11.69
C ILE A 29 5.57 2.25 10.39
N ILE A 30 5.04 1.33 9.59
CA ILE A 30 5.74 0.78 8.41
C ILE A 30 5.75 1.74 7.22
N GLU A 31 4.65 2.46 6.97
CA GLU A 31 4.52 3.41 5.85
C GLU A 31 4.74 4.86 6.29
N ASN A 32 5.25 5.07 7.51
CA ASN A 32 5.63 6.40 7.97
C ASN A 32 6.87 6.90 7.22
N LYS A 33 6.73 8.05 6.56
CA LYS A 33 7.82 8.70 5.83
C LYS A 33 8.51 9.82 6.62
N LYS A 34 8.05 10.11 7.84
CA LYS A 34 8.67 11.11 8.72
C LYS A 34 9.83 10.47 9.49
N THR A 35 10.99 11.11 9.46
CA THR A 35 12.24 10.60 10.05
C THR A 35 12.19 10.50 11.58
N ASP A 36 11.41 11.37 12.26
CA ASP A 36 11.43 11.52 13.72
C ASP A 36 10.18 10.99 14.44
N ALA A 37 9.29 10.28 13.73
CA ALA A 37 7.94 10.01 14.22
C ALA A 37 7.72 8.62 14.85
N VAL A 38 8.70 7.71 14.81
CA VAL A 38 8.55 6.34 15.33
C VAL A 38 9.68 6.03 16.31
N THR A 39 9.32 5.65 17.53
CA THR A 39 10.28 5.28 18.58
C THR A 39 10.82 3.86 18.35
N SER A 40 12.05 3.58 18.77
CA SER A 40 12.69 2.26 18.63
C SER A 40 11.85 1.11 19.23
N SER A 41 11.04 1.42 20.23
CA SER A 41 10.12 0.48 20.90
C SER A 41 9.06 -0.09 19.96
N GLU A 42 8.46 0.74 19.11
CA GLU A 42 7.39 0.35 18.17
C GLU A 42 7.90 -0.58 17.07
N LYS A 43 9.16 -0.41 16.64
CA LYS A 43 9.83 -1.32 15.69
C LYS A 43 10.05 -2.72 16.28
N MET A 44 10.24 -2.85 17.60
CA MET A 44 10.46 -4.16 18.23
C MET A 44 9.18 -5.01 18.31
N GLU A 45 8.00 -4.39 18.41
CA GLU A 45 6.73 -5.13 18.47
C GLU A 45 6.43 -5.89 17.17
N PHE A 46 6.74 -5.28 16.02
CA PHE A 46 6.69 -5.94 14.71
C PHE A 46 7.58 -7.20 14.66
N ASN A 47 8.79 -7.11 15.21
CA ASN A 47 9.73 -8.22 15.25
C ASN A 47 9.23 -9.37 16.16
N ARG A 48 8.47 -9.05 17.22
CA ARG A 48 7.87 -10.05 18.13
C ARG A 48 6.65 -10.75 17.54
N LEU A 49 5.85 -10.08 16.72
CA LEU A 49 4.67 -10.67 16.06
C LEU A 49 4.99 -11.47 14.80
N GLY A 50 6.18 -11.28 14.22
CA GLY A 50 6.71 -12.16 13.16
C GLY A 50 6.98 -13.60 13.61
N THR A 51 6.76 -13.94 14.88
CA THR A 51 7.02 -15.25 15.49
C THR A 51 6.18 -16.42 14.94
N SER A 52 5.14 -16.17 14.14
CA SER A 52 4.41 -17.25 13.47
C SER A 52 5.15 -17.82 12.25
N CYS A 53 6.25 -17.20 11.82
CA CYS A 53 7.12 -17.69 10.74
C CYS A 53 8.58 -17.36 11.07
N PRO A 54 9.45 -18.34 11.36
CA PRO A 54 10.87 -18.12 11.66
C PRO A 54 11.64 -17.77 10.38
N ARG A 55 11.35 -16.61 9.78
CA ARG A 55 12.11 -16.04 8.66
C ARG A 55 12.82 -14.78 9.10
N GLU A 56 14.01 -14.58 8.56
CA GLU A 56 14.81 -13.37 8.76
C GLU A 56 13.98 -12.12 8.41
N VAL A 57 14.04 -11.08 9.27
CA VAL A 57 13.30 -9.82 9.10
C VAL A 57 13.51 -9.23 7.69
N GLU A 58 14.73 -9.39 7.15
CA GLU A 58 15.09 -8.98 5.80
C GLU A 58 14.20 -9.64 4.71
N CYS A 59 13.83 -10.91 4.90
CA CYS A 59 12.97 -11.64 3.98
C CYS A 59 11.52 -11.13 4.01
N LEU A 60 10.99 -10.80 5.19
CA LEU A 60 9.64 -10.22 5.33
C LEU A 60 9.57 -8.84 4.68
N LYS A 61 10.57 -7.99 4.95
CA LYS A 61 10.69 -6.67 4.32
C LYS A 61 10.77 -6.78 2.81
N ARG A 62 11.65 -7.64 2.29
CA ARG A 62 11.80 -7.87 0.85
C ARG A 62 10.51 -8.39 0.21
N CYS A 63 9.81 -9.31 0.87
CA CYS A 63 8.54 -9.83 0.38
C CYS A 63 7.50 -8.71 0.23
N TYR A 64 7.37 -7.88 1.26
CA TYR A 64 6.45 -6.75 1.26
C TYR A 64 6.82 -5.69 0.21
N ASP A 65 8.09 -5.30 0.12
CA ASP A 65 8.55 -4.31 -0.86
C ASP A 65 8.37 -4.80 -2.31
N ASN A 66 8.67 -6.06 -2.58
CA ASN A 66 8.41 -6.69 -3.87
C ASN A 66 6.91 -6.69 -4.18
N ARG A 67 6.06 -6.98 -3.19
CA ARG A 67 4.62 -6.98 -3.37
C ARG A 67 4.09 -5.59 -3.70
N LYS A 68 4.55 -4.55 -3.01
CA LYS A 68 4.24 -3.15 -3.34
C LYS A 68 4.62 -2.81 -4.79
N LYS A 69 5.80 -3.23 -5.23
CA LYS A 69 6.29 -3.00 -6.60
C LYS A 69 5.40 -3.68 -7.63
N LEU A 70 5.04 -4.94 -7.39
CA LEU A 70 4.15 -5.70 -8.30
C LEU A 70 2.76 -5.09 -8.36
N LEU A 71 2.20 -4.65 -7.22
CA LEU A 71 0.90 -4.00 -7.18
C LEU A 71 0.89 -2.70 -8.00
N ARG A 72 1.90 -1.83 -7.82
CA ARG A 72 2.03 -0.61 -8.64
C ARG A 72 2.15 -0.91 -10.13
N LYS A 73 2.91 -1.96 -10.47
CA LYS A 73 3.04 -2.40 -11.86
C LYS A 73 1.69 -2.88 -12.42
N SER A 74 0.91 -3.62 -11.65
CA SER A 74 -0.43 -4.08 -12.05
C SER A 74 -1.35 -2.88 -12.31
N VAL A 75 -1.45 -1.95 -11.37
CA VAL A 75 -2.32 -0.77 -11.50
C VAL A 75 -1.90 0.10 -12.69
N ALA A 76 -0.60 0.32 -12.88
CA ALA A 76 -0.11 1.07 -14.04
C ALA A 76 -0.36 0.34 -15.36
N CYS A 77 -0.32 -1.00 -15.37
CA CYS A 77 -0.69 -1.78 -16.54
C CYS A 77 -2.18 -1.61 -16.84
N ASP A 78 -3.04 -1.77 -15.83
CA ASP A 78 -4.49 -1.62 -15.97
C ASP A 78 -4.88 -0.23 -16.49
N GLN A 79 -4.24 0.83 -15.96
CA GLN A 79 -4.41 2.20 -16.45
C GLN A 79 -3.95 2.34 -17.90
N ARG A 80 -2.78 1.81 -18.23
CA ARG A 80 -2.26 1.87 -19.60
C ARG A 80 -3.19 1.16 -20.57
N GLU A 81 -3.72 -0.01 -20.21
CA GLU A 81 -4.71 -0.72 -21.04
C GLU A 81 -6.01 0.08 -21.19
N LEU A 82 -6.45 0.78 -20.14
CA LEU A 82 -7.61 1.67 -20.20
C LEU A 82 -7.41 2.83 -21.19
N TYR A 83 -6.22 3.43 -21.18
CA TYR A 83 -5.88 4.57 -22.05
C TYR A 83 -5.33 4.17 -23.43
N LYS A 84 -5.26 2.88 -23.75
CA LYS A 84 -4.82 2.44 -25.08
C LYS A 84 -5.85 2.83 -26.13
N THR A 85 -5.43 3.67 -27.06
CA THR A 85 -6.21 4.01 -28.26
C THR A 85 -5.88 3.01 -29.37
N GLY A 86 -6.90 2.41 -29.98
CA GLY A 86 -6.70 1.44 -31.07
C GLY A 86 -7.91 0.60 -31.47
N GLY A 87 -9.11 0.91 -30.95
CA GLY A 87 -10.37 0.25 -31.32
C GLY A 87 -10.54 -1.20 -30.82
N GLY A 88 -9.54 -1.78 -30.16
CA GLY A 88 -9.61 -3.11 -29.54
C GLY A 88 -10.17 -3.08 -28.12
N LEU A 89 -10.75 -4.21 -27.68
CA LEU A 89 -11.11 -4.39 -26.27
C LEU A 89 -9.85 -4.41 -25.39
N PRO A 90 -9.88 -3.77 -24.20
CA PRO A 90 -8.75 -3.78 -23.28
C PRO A 90 -8.46 -5.20 -22.78
N GLU A 91 -7.20 -5.61 -22.83
CA GLU A 91 -6.75 -6.89 -22.30
C GLU A 91 -6.56 -6.77 -20.78
N VAL A 92 -7.61 -7.08 -20.03
CA VAL A 92 -7.53 -7.04 -18.56
C VAL A 92 -6.91 -8.35 -18.05
N GLU A 93 -5.59 -8.35 -17.86
CA GLU A 93 -4.89 -9.46 -17.19
C GLU A 93 -5.26 -9.51 -15.69
N LYS A 94 -6.29 -10.30 -15.35
CA LYS A 94 -6.76 -10.47 -13.95
C LYS A 94 -5.85 -11.41 -13.14
N LYS A 95 -4.61 -11.02 -12.86
CA LYS A 95 -3.76 -11.69 -11.87
C LYS A 95 -3.74 -10.92 -10.54
N LYS A 96 -4.91 -10.82 -9.90
CA LYS A 96 -4.98 -10.36 -8.51
C LYS A 96 -4.51 -11.50 -7.61
N GLU A 97 -3.55 -11.25 -6.73
CA GLU A 97 -3.28 -12.23 -5.67
C GLU A 97 -3.87 -11.81 -4.32
N PRO A 98 -4.01 -12.76 -3.38
CA PRO A 98 -4.81 -12.54 -2.18
C PRO A 98 -4.19 -11.44 -1.31
N GLY A 99 -5.04 -10.51 -0.89
CA GLY A 99 -4.64 -9.34 -0.10
C GLY A 99 -4.20 -8.12 -0.91
N ASP A 100 -4.26 -8.14 -2.24
CA ASP A 100 -3.99 -6.94 -3.06
C ASP A 100 -4.96 -5.79 -2.76
N ASP A 101 -6.24 -6.08 -2.59
CA ASP A 101 -7.24 -5.05 -2.29
C ASP A 101 -6.97 -4.42 -0.91
N LEU A 102 -6.56 -5.23 0.08
CA LEU A 102 -6.15 -4.74 1.39
C LEU A 102 -4.87 -3.91 1.29
N LEU A 103 -3.89 -4.35 0.50
CA LEU A 103 -2.65 -3.62 0.29
C LEU A 103 -2.89 -2.27 -0.40
N LEU A 104 -3.82 -2.21 -1.35
CA LEU A 104 -4.21 -0.99 -2.04
C LEU A 104 -4.85 0.03 -1.08
N SER A 105 -5.60 -0.46 -0.08
CA SER A 105 -6.19 0.40 0.97
C SER A 105 -5.15 0.97 1.96
N ILE A 106 -4.01 0.30 2.13
CA ILE A 106 -2.94 0.71 3.04
C ILE A 106 -1.99 1.70 2.36
N LEU A 107 -1.72 1.50 1.06
CA LEU A 107 -0.83 2.36 0.28
C LEU A 107 -1.47 3.70 -0.03
N SER A 108 -0.66 4.75 -0.11
CA SER A 108 -1.17 6.05 -0.51
C SER A 108 -1.50 6.08 -2.00
N LYS A 109 -2.72 6.51 -2.34
CA LYS A 109 -3.23 6.63 -3.72
C LYS A 109 -2.23 7.32 -4.65
N LYS A 110 -1.63 8.44 -4.18
CA LYS A 110 -0.61 9.20 -4.91
C LYS A 110 0.60 8.37 -5.36
N THR A 111 1.00 7.36 -4.57
CA THR A 111 2.15 6.51 -4.90
C THR A 111 1.80 5.30 -5.77
N VAL A 112 0.51 5.04 -5.98
CA VAL A 112 0.04 3.90 -6.77
C VAL A 112 -0.49 4.35 -8.12
N VAL A 113 -1.33 5.37 -8.13
CA VAL A 113 -2.01 5.90 -9.32
C VAL A 113 -1.24 7.06 -9.95
N GLY A 114 -0.46 7.80 -9.16
CA GLY A 114 0.20 9.03 -9.60
C GLY A 114 -0.55 10.29 -9.16
N MET A 115 -0.24 11.41 -9.80
CA MET A 115 -0.95 12.67 -9.64
C MET A 115 -1.97 12.81 -10.77
N ASP A 116 -3.10 13.43 -10.47
CA ASP A 116 -4.12 13.72 -11.48
C ASP A 116 -3.56 14.76 -12.47
N ASN A 117 -3.70 14.49 -13.77
CA ASN A 117 -3.30 15.43 -14.82
C ASN A 117 -4.47 16.39 -15.09
N LEU A 118 -4.36 17.64 -14.63
CA LEU A 118 -5.41 18.65 -14.77
C LEU A 118 -5.66 19.09 -16.22
N ASN A 119 -4.75 18.72 -17.14
CA ASN A 119 -4.79 19.13 -18.53
C ASN A 119 -5.27 18.01 -19.47
N ASP A 120 -5.68 16.87 -18.90
CA ASP A 120 -6.20 15.72 -19.65
C ASP A 120 -7.73 15.78 -19.73
N ASP A 121 -8.31 15.25 -20.81
CA ASP A 121 -9.77 15.32 -21.05
C ASP A 121 -10.57 14.50 -20.02
N ASP A 122 -9.93 13.59 -19.30
CA ASP A 122 -10.51 12.78 -18.23
C ASP A 122 -10.19 13.29 -16.81
N ALA A 123 -9.65 14.51 -16.69
CA ALA A 123 -9.36 15.15 -15.41
C ALA A 123 -10.63 15.29 -14.57
N VAL A 124 -10.84 14.37 -13.62
CA VAL A 124 -11.89 14.51 -12.62
C VAL A 124 -11.43 15.59 -11.65
N LEU A 125 -11.90 16.82 -11.86
CA LEU A 125 -11.79 17.90 -10.87
C LEU A 125 -12.29 17.35 -9.53
N SER A 126 -11.38 17.22 -8.56
CA SER A 126 -11.77 16.82 -7.22
C SER A 126 -12.49 17.99 -6.54
N ASP A 127 -13.78 18.13 -6.85
CA ASP A 127 -14.70 19.01 -6.13
C ASP A 127 -14.94 18.44 -4.72
N ALA A 128 -13.95 18.60 -3.85
CA ALA A 128 -14.04 18.34 -2.41
C ALA A 128 -13.10 19.28 -1.64
N LYS A 129 -13.19 20.57 -1.95
CA LYS A 129 -12.95 21.65 -0.98
C LYS A 129 -14.25 22.44 -0.83
N LEU A 130 -15.28 21.80 -0.26
CA LEU A 130 -16.46 22.51 0.23
C LEU A 130 -16.48 22.40 1.76
N GLN A 131 -16.30 23.58 2.36
CA GLN A 131 -16.49 24.02 3.74
C GLN A 131 -15.81 23.25 4.88
N GLU A 132 -14.77 23.88 5.43
CA GLU A 132 -14.60 23.88 6.89
C GLU A 132 -15.92 24.37 7.52
N PRO A 133 -16.49 23.69 8.53
CA PRO A 133 -17.64 24.24 9.22
C PRO A 133 -17.17 25.45 10.04
N GLU A 134 -17.59 26.64 9.62
CA GLU A 134 -17.55 27.84 10.47
C GLU A 134 -18.24 27.50 11.79
N THR A 135 -17.51 27.66 12.89
CA THR A 135 -18.05 27.53 14.23
C THR A 135 -19.02 28.68 14.45
N ILE A 136 -20.32 28.41 14.40
CA ILE A 136 -21.34 29.36 14.83
C ILE A 136 -21.26 29.42 16.36
N GLU A 137 -20.70 30.51 16.89
CA GLU A 137 -20.84 30.84 18.32
C GLU A 137 -22.32 31.07 18.62
N VAL A 138 -22.94 30.10 19.30
CA VAL A 138 -24.29 30.26 19.84
C VAL A 138 -24.18 31.09 21.11
N VAL A 139 -24.42 32.40 20.98
CA VAL A 139 -24.64 33.30 22.11
C VAL A 139 -25.95 32.89 22.79
N TYR A 140 -25.87 32.23 23.94
CA TYR A 140 -27.03 31.99 24.79
C TYR A 140 -27.43 33.30 25.48
N GLY A 141 -28.53 33.90 25.04
CA GLY A 141 -29.24 34.93 25.77
C GLY A 141 -30.51 34.36 26.39
N PHE A 142 -30.55 34.30 27.72
CA PHE A 142 -31.75 34.38 28.56
C PHE A 142 -31.39 35.13 29.84
#